data_AF-A0A0Q9TG44-F1
#
_entry.id   AF-A0A0Q9TG44-F1
#
_cell.length_a   1.000
_cell.length_b   1.000
_cell.length_c   1.000
_cell.angle_alpha   90.00
_cell.angle_beta   90.00
_cell.angle_gamma   90.00
#
_symmetry.space_group_name_H-M   'P 1'
#
loop_
_entity.id
_entity.type
_entity.pdbx_description
1 polymer ?
#
loop_
_entity_poly.entity_id
_entity_poly.type
_entity_poly.pdbx_seq_one_letter_code
_entity_poly.pdbx_strand_id
1 'polypeptide(L)'
;MRAADGHDVAHLAEFVSSRRGVEGFVEPRTAVSDVTLLLVAHDGEWTRRRVPSVKWAHDFANKHHVPSYDAAVVGIPQRMRDYNRRKKAGGI
;
A
#
# COMPACT_ATOMS: atom_id res chain seq x y z
N MET A 1 8.79 17.97 -6.29
CA MET A 1 8.67 16.50 -6.17
C MET A 1 9.17 16.14 -4.79
N ARG A 2 8.29 15.77 -3.85
CA ARG A 2 8.66 15.52 -2.45
C ARG A 2 9.14 14.07 -2.36
N ALA A 3 10.39 13.86 -1.93
CA ALA A 3 10.94 12.52 -1.73
C ALA A 3 10.12 11.76 -0.67
N ALA A 4 10.13 10.43 -0.70
CA ALA A 4 9.59 9.61 0.37
C ALA A 4 10.25 10.05 1.69
N ASP A 5 9.48 10.64 2.59
CA ASP A 5 9.99 11.18 3.84
C ASP A 5 9.94 10.11 4.94
N GLY A 6 10.67 10.34 6.04
CA GLY A 6 10.67 9.40 7.17
C GLY A 6 9.28 9.19 7.78
N HIS A 7 8.37 10.15 7.61
CA HIS A 7 7.00 10.06 8.09
C HIS A 7 6.17 9.07 7.27
N ASP A 8 6.35 9.03 5.95
CA ASP A 8 5.72 8.03 5.08
C ASP A 8 6.16 6.61 5.43
N VAL A 9 7.46 6.41 5.72
CA VAL A 9 7.97 5.10 6.16
C VAL A 9 7.40 4.71 7.52
N ALA A 10 7.37 5.63 8.48
CA ALA A 10 6.78 5.39 9.80
C ALA A 10 5.29 5.04 9.69
N HIS A 11 4.55 5.73 8.83
CA HIS A 11 3.13 5.46 8.60
C HIS A 11 2.89 4.07 7.98
N LEU A 12 3.71 3.67 7.01
CA LEU A 12 3.65 2.32 6.45
C LEU A 12 3.96 1.26 7.51
N ALA A 13 4.99 1.49 8.34
CA ALA A 13 5.39 0.59 9.42
C ALA A 13 4.30 0.45 10.50
N GLU A 14 3.66 1.56 10.87
CA GLU A 14 2.53 1.57 11.78
C GLU A 14 1.37 0.76 11.19
N PHE A 15 1.01 1.00 9.92
CA PHE A 15 -0.08 0.30 9.26
C PHE A 15 0.12 -1.22 9.25
N VAL A 16 1.30 -1.71 8.86
CA VAL A 16 1.60 -3.15 8.86
C VAL A 16 1.61 -3.75 10.27
N SER A 17 1.98 -2.96 11.29
CA SER A 17 2.06 -3.43 12.67
C SER A 17 0.69 -3.55 13.34
N SER A 18 -0.27 -2.69 12.96
CA SER A 18 -1.56 -2.59 13.64
C SER A 18 -2.72 -3.22 12.87
N ARG A 19 -2.53 -3.61 11.61
CA ARG A 19 -3.55 -4.29 10.78
C ARG A 19 -3.17 -5.75 10.54
N ARG A 20 -4.20 -6.58 10.36
CA ARG A 20 -4.06 -8.01 10.11
C ARG A 20 -4.15 -8.30 8.62
N GLY A 21 -3.43 -9.33 8.15
CA GLY A 21 -3.52 -9.83 6.78
C GLY A 21 -3.22 -8.75 5.73
N VAL A 22 -2.22 -7.92 6.00
CA VAL A 22 -1.81 -6.85 5.07
C VAL A 22 -1.09 -7.47 3.89
N GLU A 23 -1.45 -7.02 2.68
CA GLU A 23 -0.72 -7.30 1.44
C GLU A 23 -0.25 -5.99 0.81
N GLY A 24 0.93 -6.02 0.18
CA GLY A 24 1.52 -4.88 -0.52
C GLY A 24 1.34 -4.95 -2.03
N PHE A 25 0.97 -3.83 -2.64
CA PHE A 25 0.81 -3.67 -4.08
C PHE A 25 1.72 -2.54 -4.53
N VAL A 26 2.77 -2.89 -5.27
CA VAL A 26 3.78 -1.96 -5.76
C VAL A 26 3.31 -1.37 -7.08
N GLU A 27 3.18 -0.07 -7.12
CA GLU A 27 2.77 0.68 -8.29
C GLU A 27 4.02 1.32 -8.91
N PRO A 28 4.41 0.93 -10.14
CA PRO A 28 5.61 1.46 -10.76
C PRO A 28 5.46 2.94 -11.08
N ARG A 29 6.59 3.61 -11.29
CA ARG A 29 6.62 4.99 -11.77
C ARG A 29 5.90 5.08 -13.11
N THR A 30 5.08 6.11 -13.28
CA THR A 30 4.47 6.47 -14.56
C THR A 30 4.98 7.83 -15.02
N ALA A 31 4.48 8.33 -16.16
CA ALA A 31 4.78 9.68 -16.63
C ALA A 31 4.33 10.78 -15.65
N VAL A 32 3.32 10.50 -14.82
CA VAL A 32 2.67 11.49 -13.94
C VAL A 32 2.73 11.14 -12.45
N SER A 33 3.21 9.94 -12.09
CA SER A 33 3.28 9.48 -10.70
C SER A 33 4.61 8.80 -10.38
N ASP A 34 5.08 9.04 -9.15
CA ASP A 34 6.20 8.28 -8.57
C ASP A 34 5.82 6.84 -8.25
N VAL A 35 6.83 6.04 -7.89
CA VAL A 35 6.59 4.71 -7.33
C VAL A 35 5.81 4.85 -6.02
N THR A 36 4.75 4.06 -5.87
CA THR A 36 3.96 4.01 -4.63
C THR A 36 3.84 2.58 -4.12
N LEU A 37 3.77 2.45 -2.79
CA LEU A 37 3.37 1.23 -2.13
C LEU A 37 1.95 1.42 -1.58
N LEU A 38 1.04 0.57 -2.05
CA LEU A 38 -0.32 0.46 -1.55
C LEU A 38 -0.39 -0.76 -0.61
N LEU A 39 -0.72 -0.54 0.65
CA LEU A 39 -0.96 -1.60 1.62
C LEU A 39 -2.47 -1.79 1.78
N VAL A 40 -2.93 -3.04 1.73
CA VAL A 40 -4.35 -3.38 1.88
C VAL A 40 -4.50 -4.47 2.95
N ALA A 41 -5.15 -4.13 4.06
CA ALA A 41 -5.48 -5.03 5.16
C ALA A 41 -6.55 -6.07 4.78
N HIS A 42 -6.78 -7.05 5.66
CA HIS A 42 -7.71 -8.15 5.43
C HIS A 42 -9.16 -7.70 5.17
N ASP A 43 -9.61 -6.64 5.83
CA ASP A 43 -10.96 -6.06 5.71
C ASP A 43 -11.08 -5.08 4.53
N GLY A 44 -9.96 -4.77 3.88
CA GLY A 44 -9.86 -3.81 2.79
C GLY A 44 -9.52 -2.39 3.22
N GLU A 45 -9.29 -2.11 4.51
CA GLU A 45 -8.64 -0.85 4.92
C GLU A 45 -7.31 -0.73 4.19
N TRP A 46 -6.95 0.48 3.75
CA TRP A 46 -5.76 0.67 2.93
C TRP A 46 -5.08 2.01 3.19
N THR A 47 -3.79 2.03 2.91
CA THR A 47 -2.99 3.26 2.83
C THR A 47 -2.06 3.19 1.62
N ARG A 48 -1.75 4.35 1.02
CA ARG A 48 -0.83 4.47 -0.12
C ARG A 48 0.19 5.54 0.18
N ARG A 49 1.48 5.27 -0.03
CA ARG A 49 2.58 6.24 0.13
C ARG A 49 3.57 6.16 -1.02
N ARG A 50 4.22 7.30 -1.30
CA ARG A 50 5.35 7.35 -2.24
C ARG A 50 6.54 6.68 -1.60
N VAL A 51 7.32 5.96 -2.41
CA VAL A 51 8.47 5.21 -1.94
C VAL A 51 9.67 5.43 -2.88
N PRO A 52 10.92 5.27 -2.40
CA PRO A 52 12.09 5.57 -3.21
C PRO A 52 12.22 4.76 -4.51
N SER A 53 11.78 3.50 -4.50
CA SER A 53 11.86 2.62 -5.68
C SER A 53 10.98 1.37 -5.50
N VAL A 54 10.77 0.63 -6.61
CA VAL A 54 10.09 -0.68 -6.60
C VAL A 54 10.84 -1.66 -5.69
N LYS A 55 12.18 -1.70 -5.82
CA LYS A 55 13.03 -2.53 -4.96
C LYS A 55 12.85 -2.19 -3.48
N TRP A 56 12.84 -0.90 -3.13
CA TRP A 56 12.63 -0.48 -1.76
C TRP A 56 11.26 -0.94 -1.23
N ALA A 57 10.22 -0.90 -2.06
CA ALA A 57 8.87 -1.33 -1.68
C ALA A 57 8.82 -2.83 -1.33
N HIS A 58 9.45 -3.68 -2.16
CA HIS A 58 9.56 -5.11 -1.88
C HIS A 58 10.46 -5.39 -0.67
N ASP A 59 11.60 -4.70 -0.54
CA ASP A 59 12.49 -4.85 0.61
C ASP A 59 11.78 -4.47 1.92
N PHE A 60 11.00 -3.38 1.92
CA PHE A 60 10.15 -2.97 3.04
C PHE A 60 9.12 -4.06 3.37
N ALA A 61 8.37 -4.55 2.38
CA ALA A 61 7.36 -5.57 2.59
C ALA A 61 7.97 -6.87 3.16
N ASN A 62 9.10 -7.32 2.59
CA ASN A 62 9.84 -8.49 3.07
C ASN A 62 10.31 -8.33 4.52
N LYS A 63 10.86 -7.17 4.88
CA LYS A 63 11.28 -6.87 6.27
C LYS A 63 10.13 -6.96 7.27
N HIS A 64 8.92 -6.62 6.83
CA HIS A 64 7.71 -6.64 7.65
C HIS A 64 6.88 -7.93 7.48
N HIS A 65 7.41 -8.95 6.80
CA HIS A 65 6.71 -10.21 6.51
C HIS A 65 5.35 -10.02 5.80
N VAL A 66 5.27 -8.99 4.96
CA VAL A 66 4.10 -8.66 4.13
C VAL A 66 4.32 -9.22 2.72
N PRO A 67 3.43 -10.07 2.18
CA PRO A 67 3.50 -10.47 0.78
C PRO A 67 3.29 -9.24 -0.11
N SER A 68 4.07 -9.12 -1.18
CA SER A 68 4.00 -7.97 -2.09
C SER A 68 3.99 -8.38 -3.57
N TYR A 69 3.27 -7.61 -4.38
CA TYR A 69 3.05 -7.89 -5.80
C TYR A 69 3.13 -6.62 -6.64
N ASP A 70 3.48 -6.76 -7.92
CA ASP A 70 3.33 -5.66 -8.87
C ASP A 70 1.85 -5.44 -9.20
N ALA A 71 1.33 -4.27 -8.84
CA ALA A 71 -0.08 -3.92 -9.01
C ALA A 71 -0.51 -3.92 -10.49
N ALA A 72 0.43 -3.62 -11.40
CA ALA A 72 0.18 -3.66 -12.84
C ALA A 72 -0.03 -5.08 -13.37
N VAL A 73 0.42 -6.10 -12.65
CA VAL A 73 0.28 -7.52 -13.01
C VAL A 73 -0.97 -8.12 -12.39
N VAL A 74 -1.16 -7.94 -11.08
CA VAL A 74 -2.24 -8.61 -10.34
C VAL A 74 -3.52 -7.76 -10.19
N GLY A 75 -3.41 -6.45 -10.43
CA GLY A 75 -4.50 -5.50 -10.17
C GLY A 75 -4.71 -5.21 -8.69
N ILE A 76 -5.71 -4.37 -8.40
CA ILE A 76 -6.07 -3.97 -7.04
C ILE A 76 -7.16 -4.88 -6.48
N PRO A 77 -7.04 -5.38 -5.23
CA PRO A 77 -7.92 -6.41 -4.70
C PRO A 77 -9.34 -5.89 -4.48
N GLN A 78 -10.32 -6.79 -4.68
CA GLN A 78 -11.74 -6.48 -4.55
C GLN A 78 -12.11 -5.95 -3.15
N ARG A 79 -11.48 -6.47 -2.08
CA ARG A 79 -11.73 -6.03 -0.70
C ARG A 79 -11.50 -4.53 -0.47
N MET A 80 -10.51 -3.93 -1.15
CA MET A 80 -10.27 -2.49 -1.08
C MET A 80 -11.42 -1.70 -1.73
N ARG A 81 -11.95 -2.20 -2.86
CA ARG A 81 -13.10 -1.59 -3.54
C ARG A 81 -14.35 -1.68 -2.67
N ASP A 82 -14.56 -2.82 -2.01
CA ASP A 82 -15.68 -3.02 -1.10
C ASP A 82 -15.56 -2.14 0.16
N TYR A 83 -14.35 -1.97 0.70
CA TYR A 83 -14.09 -1.03 1.80
C TYR A 83 -14.47 0.40 1.40
N ASN A 84 -14.03 0.86 0.23
CA ASN A 84 -14.39 2.19 -0.27
C ASN A 84 -15.91 2.36 -0.44
N ARG A 85 -16.62 1.30 -0.87
CA ARG A 85 -18.10 1.31 -0.96
C ARG A 85 -18.75 1.45 0.41
N ARG A 86 -18.28 0.70 1.42
CA ARG A 86 -18.79 0.79 2.81
C ARG A 86 -18.51 2.15 3.44
N LYS A 87 -17.31 2.69 3.25
CA LYS A 87 -16.92 4.02 3.72
C LYS A 87 -17.76 5.13 3.09
N LYS A 88 -18.02 5.04 1.78
CA LYS A 88 -18.91 5.98 1.07
C LYS A 88 -20.36 5.91 1.58
N ALA A 89 -20.82 4.73 1.99
CA ALA A 89 -22.14 4.54 2.58
C ALA A 89 -22.23 4.98 4.05
N GLY A 90 -21.14 5.46 4.66
CA GLY A 90 -21.10 5.86 6.08
C GLY A 90 -21.13 4.69 7.06
N GLY A 91 -20.89 3.46 6.59
CA GLY A 91 -20.97 2.25 7.41
C GLY A 91 -19.71 1.92 8.22
N ILE A 92 -18.68 2.77 8.15
CA ILE A 92 -17.37 2.71 8.83
C ILE A 92 -16.70 4.08 8.76
#